data_AF-A0A0F9JYA3-F1
#
_entry.id   AF-A0A0F9JYA3-F1
#
_cell.length_a   1.000
_cell.length_b   1.000
_cell.length_c   1.000
_cell.angle_alpha   90.00
_cell.angle_beta   90.00
_cell.angle_gamma   90.00
#
_symmetry.space_group_name_H-M   'P 1'
#
loop_
_entity.id
_entity.type
_entity.pdbx_description
1 polymer ?
#
loop_
_entity_poly.entity_id
_entity_poly.type
_entity_poly.pdbx_seq_one_letter_code
_entity_poly.pdbx_strand_id
1 'polypeptide(L)'
;MIDKANACQETFKRLLKTCAIDVSIKGRKKAEPSKLKRKRQMTGYNCFTRNLYDAEKNTANKEKRPPMTYSQLLKMKTWGTLSDKNKATWNDLAKQGCPITPIE
;
A
#
# COMPACT_ATOMS: atom_id res chain seq x y z
N MET A 1 -9.78 -45.67 -7.07
CA MET A 1 -10.46 -44.46 -6.56
C MET A 1 -10.03 -43.31 -7.44
N ILE A 2 -10.95 -42.75 -8.22
CA ILE A 2 -10.64 -41.67 -9.17
C ILE A 2 -10.50 -40.38 -8.38
N ASP A 3 -9.30 -39.82 -8.41
CA ASP A 3 -8.90 -38.62 -7.68
C ASP A 3 -9.86 -37.45 -8.00
N LYS A 4 -10.62 -37.01 -7.00
CA LYS A 4 -11.57 -35.88 -7.13
C LYS A 4 -10.88 -34.61 -7.65
N ALA A 5 -9.57 -34.48 -7.43
CA ALA A 5 -8.73 -33.41 -7.95
C ALA A 5 -8.63 -33.40 -9.49
N ASN A 6 -8.50 -34.57 -10.13
CA ASN A 6 -8.39 -34.68 -11.58
C ASN A 6 -9.72 -34.34 -12.27
N ALA A 7 -10.84 -34.74 -11.67
CA ALA A 7 -12.16 -34.36 -12.16
C ALA A 7 -12.39 -32.84 -12.08
N CYS A 8 -11.89 -32.19 -11.02
CA CYS A 8 -12.01 -30.74 -10.85
C CYS A 8 -11.17 -29.95 -11.88
N GLN A 9 -9.94 -30.40 -12.16
CA GLN A 9 -9.08 -29.77 -13.17
C GLN A 9 -9.65 -29.86 -14.58
N GLU A 10 -10.19 -31.01 -14.99
CA GLU A 10 -10.78 -31.17 -16.32
C GLU A 10 -12.05 -30.31 -16.49
N THR A 11 -12.84 -30.16 -15.42
CA THR A 11 -14.01 -29.28 -15.42
C THR A 11 -13.61 -27.81 -15.55
N PHE A 12 -12.55 -27.38 -14.87
CA PHE A 12 -12.00 -26.02 -14.97
C PHE A 12 -11.45 -25.72 -16.38
N LYS A 13 -10.74 -26.67 -16.99
CA LYS A 13 -10.26 -26.54 -18.38
C LYS A 13 -11.42 -26.41 -19.38
N ARG A 14 -12.51 -27.18 -19.20
CA ARG A 14 -13.71 -27.04 -20.03
C ARG A 14 -14.34 -25.65 -19.86
N LEU A 15 -14.51 -25.18 -18.62
CA LEU A 15 -15.02 -23.83 -18.31
C LEU A 15 -14.21 -22.71 -18.99
N LEU A 16 -12.89 -22.79 -18.97
CA LEU A 16 -12.03 -21.83 -19.68
C LEU A 16 -12.21 -21.87 -21.20
N LYS A 17 -12.57 -23.03 -21.76
CA LYS A 17 -12.81 -23.22 -23.19
C LYS A 17 -14.19 -22.72 -23.62
N THR A 18 -15.22 -22.90 -22.78
CA THR A 18 -16.58 -22.39 -23.05
C THR A 18 -16.69 -20.89 -22.78
N CYS A 19 -15.98 -20.38 -21.76
CA CYS A 19 -15.87 -18.96 -21.47
C CYS A 19 -14.68 -18.35 -22.23
N ALA A 20 -14.55 -18.67 -23.52
CA ALA A 20 -13.62 -18.00 -24.43
C ALA A 20 -14.00 -16.51 -24.54
N ILE A 21 -13.71 -15.76 -23.48
CA ILE A 21 -13.33 -14.37 -23.54
C ILE A 21 -12.17 -14.38 -24.51
N ASP A 22 -12.41 -13.79 -25.68
CA ASP A 22 -11.42 -13.50 -26.68
C ASP A 22 -10.36 -12.60 -26.02
N VAL A 23 -9.41 -13.23 -25.32
CA VAL A 23 -8.22 -12.55 -24.82
C VAL A 23 -7.35 -12.41 -26.05
N SER A 24 -7.65 -11.37 -26.83
CA SER A 24 -6.81 -10.88 -27.91
C SER A 24 -5.39 -10.78 -27.38
N ILE A 25 -4.54 -11.76 -27.73
CA ILE A 25 -3.12 -11.79 -27.38
C ILE A 25 -2.45 -10.75 -28.28
N LYS A 26 -2.71 -9.47 -28.01
CA LYS A 26 -1.97 -8.36 -28.60
C LYS A 26 -0.56 -8.44 -28.04
N GLY A 27 0.32 -9.01 -28.87
CA GLY A 27 1.78 -8.88 -28.85
C GLY A 27 2.41 -8.69 -27.48
N ARG A 28 2.94 -9.77 -26.90
CA ARG A 28 4.00 -9.66 -25.89
C ARG A 28 5.20 -8.96 -26.53
N LYS A 29 5.24 -7.62 -26.48
CA LYS A 29 6.52 -6.92 -26.46
C LYS A 29 7.26 -7.51 -25.27
N LYS A 30 8.39 -8.18 -25.54
CA LYS A 30 9.34 -8.56 -24.49
C LYS A 30 9.75 -7.25 -23.82
N ALA A 31 9.08 -6.90 -22.71
CA ALA A 31 9.59 -5.89 -21.82
C ALA A 31 10.91 -6.45 -21.31
N GLU A 32 12.02 -5.83 -21.70
CA GLU A 32 13.29 -6.06 -21.02
C GLU A 32 13.05 -5.97 -19.51
N PRO A 33 13.59 -6.90 -18.67
CA PRO A 33 13.52 -6.78 -17.22
C PRO A 33 14.44 -5.66 -16.68
N SER A 34 14.65 -4.60 -17.46
CA SER A 34 15.42 -3.43 -17.08
C SER A 34 14.46 -2.33 -16.63
N LYS A 35 14.51 -2.01 -15.32
CA LYS A 35 13.92 -0.81 -14.67
C LYS A 35 12.49 -0.91 -14.11
N LEU A 36 12.03 -2.07 -13.65
CA LEU A 36 11.12 -2.05 -12.48
C LEU A 36 11.94 -1.58 -11.28
N LYS A 37 12.08 -0.25 -11.12
CA LYS A 37 12.62 0.36 -9.91
C LYS A 37 11.80 -0.22 -8.76
N ARG A 38 12.43 -1.07 -7.92
CA ARG A 38 11.81 -1.56 -6.68
C ARG A 38 11.19 -0.32 -6.02
N LYS A 39 9.86 -0.30 -5.83
CA LYS A 39 9.20 0.77 -5.09
C LYS A 39 9.96 0.86 -3.76
N ARG A 40 10.68 1.96 -3.54
CA ARG A 40 11.45 2.15 -2.31
C ARG A 40 10.47 1.94 -1.17
N GLN A 41 10.79 1.01 -0.27
CA GLN A 41 10.01 0.83 0.95
C GLN A 41 9.92 2.19 1.64
N MET A 42 8.71 2.57 2.06
CA MET A 42 8.48 3.82 2.76
C MET A 42 9.32 3.82 4.04
N THR A 43 9.95 4.93 4.39
CA THR A 43 10.70 5.06 5.66
C THR A 43 9.73 5.27 6.80
N GLY A 44 10.12 4.95 8.04
CA GLY A 44 9.30 5.25 9.22
C GLY A 44 8.97 6.74 9.36
N TYR A 45 9.90 7.61 8.98
CA TYR A 45 9.66 9.06 8.90
C TYR A 45 8.50 9.42 7.95
N ASN A 46 8.51 8.89 6.73
CA ASN A 46 7.45 9.15 5.76
C ASN A 46 6.11 8.57 6.23
N CYS A 47 6.16 7.39 6.86
CA CYS A 47 5.01 6.72 7.46
C CYS A 47 4.35 7.56 8.55
N PHE A 48 5.18 8.05 9.48
CA PHE A 48 4.76 8.91 10.58
C PHE A 48 4.20 10.24 10.07
N THR A 49 4.93 10.92 9.19
CA THR A 49 4.53 12.24 8.69
C THR A 49 3.21 12.18 7.92
N ARG A 50 2.98 11.09 7.16
CA ARG A 50 1.71 10.87 6.48
C ARG A 50 0.57 10.67 7.47
N ASN A 51 0.73 9.79 8.45
CA ASN A 51 -0.30 9.56 9.48
C ASN A 51 -0.58 10.82 10.30
N LEU A 52 0.46 11.59 10.65
CA LEU A 52 0.32 12.86 11.37
C LEU A 52 -0.46 13.90 10.55
N TYR A 53 -0.24 13.95 9.23
CA TYR A 53 -0.98 14.83 8.34
C TYR A 53 -2.44 14.40 8.20
N ASP A 54 -2.70 13.10 8.05
CA ASP A 54 -4.07 12.58 8.00
C ASP A 54 -4.80 12.85 9.33
N ALA A 55 -4.10 12.74 10.46
CA ALA A 55 -4.60 13.11 11.79
C ALA A 55 -5.00 14.59 11.87
N GLU A 56 -4.08 15.47 11.45
CA GLU A 56 -4.29 16.91 11.45
C GLU A 56 -5.53 17.27 10.62
N LYS A 57 -5.68 16.69 9.43
CA LYS A 57 -6.83 16.95 8.56
C LYS A 57 -8.14 16.54 9.22
N ASN A 58 -8.15 15.38 9.88
CA ASN A 58 -9.33 14.90 10.59
C ASN A 58 -9.68 15.82 11.76
N THR A 59 -8.70 16.29 12.52
CA THR A 59 -8.91 17.25 13.62
C THR A 59 -9.37 18.61 13.10
N ALA A 60 -8.74 19.13 12.04
CA ALA A 60 -9.13 20.40 11.41
C ALA A 60 -10.58 20.37 10.91
N ASN A 61 -10.99 19.24 10.31
CA ASN A 61 -12.38 19.01 9.89
C ASN A 61 -13.34 18.99 11.08
N LYS A 62 -12.99 18.34 12.19
CA LYS A 62 -13.79 18.32 13.43
C LYS A 62 -13.93 19.72 14.03
N GLU A 63 -12.86 20.51 14.01
CA GLU A 63 -12.81 21.87 14.55
C GLU A 63 -13.32 22.95 13.58
N LYS A 64 -13.76 22.57 12.37
CA LYS A 64 -14.17 23.49 11.29
C LYS A 64 -13.13 24.57 10.96
N ARG A 65 -11.84 24.25 11.12
CA ARG A 65 -10.72 25.13 10.75
C ARG A 65 -10.05 24.61 9.47
N PRO A 66 -9.36 25.47 8.71
CA PRO A 66 -8.55 25.00 7.60
C PRO A 66 -7.43 24.06 8.11
N PRO A 67 -7.20 22.92 7.43
CA PRO A 67 -6.10 22.03 7.76
C PRO A 67 -4.75 22.70 7.48
N MET A 68 -3.78 22.39 8.31
CA MET A 68 -2.39 22.79 8.13
C MET A 68 -1.83 22.17 6.86
N THR A 69 -0.97 22.88 6.13
CA THR A 69 -0.34 22.31 4.93
C THR A 69 0.72 21.28 5.31
N TYR A 70 0.95 20.30 4.41
CA TYR A 70 2.00 19.30 4.61
C TYR A 70 3.40 19.92 4.83
N SER A 71 3.69 21.03 4.14
CA SER A 71 4.96 21.78 4.30
C SER A 71 5.11 22.39 5.71
N GLN A 72 4.03 22.94 6.27
CA GLN A 72 4.04 23.47 7.64
C GLN A 72 4.26 22.35 8.66
N LEU A 73 3.60 21.20 8.47
CA LEU A 73 3.75 20.03 9.34
C LEU A 73 5.19 19.48 9.33
N LEU A 74 5.84 19.43 8.16
CA LEU A 74 7.26 19.07 8.05
C LEU A 74 8.18 20.03 8.81
N LYS A 75 7.87 21.33 8.80
CA LYS A 75 8.66 22.36 9.51
C LYS A 75 8.58 22.23 11.03
N MET A 76 7.53 21.61 11.57
CA MET A 76 7.39 21.37 13.02
C MET A 76 8.39 20.34 13.56
N LYS A 77 9.09 19.59 12.70
CA LYS A 77 10.14 18.61 13.08
C LYS A 77 9.67 17.60 14.15
N THR A 78 8.40 17.22 14.13
CA THR A 78 7.78 16.32 15.12
C THR A 78 8.40 14.92 15.19
N TRP A 79 9.10 14.49 14.13
CA TRP A 79 9.87 13.25 14.17
C TRP A 79 11.06 13.30 15.13
N GLY A 80 11.71 14.47 15.25
CA GLY A 80 12.88 14.65 16.11
C GLY A 80 12.54 14.56 17.60
N THR A 81 11.28 14.84 17.97
CA THR A 81 10.80 14.79 19.36
C THR A 81 10.37 13.39 19.80
N LEU A 82 10.27 12.42 18.88
CA LEU A 82 9.94 11.04 19.23
C LEU A 82 11.13 10.34 19.89
N SER A 83 10.83 9.49 20.87
CA SER A 83 11.80 8.53 21.40
C SER A 83 12.20 7.52 20.32
N ASP A 84 13.38 6.93 20.46
CA ASP A 84 13.88 5.96 19.48
C ASP A 84 13.01 4.69 19.43
N LYS A 85 12.38 4.33 20.55
CA LYS A 85 11.36 3.25 20.61
C LYS A 85 10.17 3.55 19.69
N ASN A 86 9.66 4.77 19.72
CA ASN A 86 8.54 5.17 18.86
C ASN A 86 8.96 5.24 17.39
N LYS A 87 10.17 5.73 17.10
CA LYS A 87 10.73 5.73 15.74
C LYS A 87 10.88 4.30 15.20
N ALA A 88 11.29 3.35 16.04
CA ALA A 88 11.39 1.94 15.67
C ALA A 88 10.01 1.37 15.30
N THR A 89 8.97 1.65 16.10
CA THR A 89 7.59 1.26 15.78
C THR A 89 7.16 1.80 14.42
N TRP A 90 7.41 3.08 14.12
CA TRP A 90 7.09 3.65 12.82
C TRP A 90 7.88 3.05 11.66
N ASN A 91 9.15 2.68 11.88
CA ASN A 91 9.93 1.95 10.88
C ASN A 91 9.34 0.57 10.60
N ASP A 92 8.87 -0.14 11.63
CA ASP A 92 8.23 -1.44 11.46
C ASP A 92 6.85 -1.33 10.80
N LEU A 93 6.06 -0.33 11.15
CA LEU A 93 4.81 0.00 10.44
C LEU A 93 5.07 0.33 8.97
N ALA A 94 6.18 1.00 8.66
CA ALA A 94 6.56 1.31 7.29
C ALA A 94 6.91 0.08 6.46
N LYS A 95 7.53 -0.95 7.09
CA LYS A 95 7.75 -2.26 6.46
C LYS A 95 6.44 -2.99 6.19
N GLN A 96 5.44 -2.82 7.05
CA GLN A 96 4.10 -3.41 6.90
C GLN A 96 3.21 -2.68 5.90
N GLY A 97 3.67 -1.57 5.32
CA GLY A 97 2.95 -0.80 4.30
C GLY A 97 2.23 0.46 4.81
N CYS A 98 2.56 0.93 6.01
CA CYS A 98 1.96 2.12 6.63
C CYS A 98 0.43 2.04 6.71
N PRO A 99 -0.11 1.13 7.55
CA PRO A 99 -1.54 1.16 7.83
C PRO A 99 -1.91 2.55 8.34
N ILE A 100 -3.04 3.08 7.87
CA ILE A 100 -3.60 4.32 8.39
C ILE A 100 -4.01 4.00 9.82
N THR A 101 -3.25 4.48 10.80
CA THR A 101 -3.59 4.26 12.20
C THR A 101 -4.78 5.16 12.53
N PRO A 102 -5.96 4.62 12.89
CA PRO A 102 -7.00 5.44 13.46
C PRO A 102 -6.43 6.09 14.73
N ILE A 103 -6.44 7.42 14.77
CA ILE A 103 -6.21 8.14 16.02
C ILE A 103 -7.51 7.98 16.80
N GLU A 104 -7.49 7.12 17.82
CA GLU A 104 -8.49 7.13 18.89
C GLU A 104 -8.43 8.46 19.66
#